data_AF-A0A0B5GWH7-F1
#
_entry.id   AF-A0A0B5GWH7-F1
#
_cell.length_a   1.000
_cell.length_b   1.000
_cell.length_c   1.000
_cell.angle_alpha   90.00
_cell.angle_beta   90.00
_cell.angle_gamma   90.00
#
_symmetry.space_group_name_H-M   'P 1'
#
loop_
_entity.id
_entity.type
_entity.pdbx_description
1 polymer ?
#
loop_
_entity_poly.entity_id
_entity_poly.type
_entity_poly.pdbx_seq_one_letter_code
_entity_poly.pdbx_strand_id
1 'polypeptide(L)'
;MINGKMRTPKIYKVGLLIDWLNKNHKHGCSRGINFYQQDNSDLAENHWLAGFIDGDGSFGIRNTLATKDSKKRISCRFRLEQRMHDPVTNQSYEEIFAAIANFLCTKLYIKNQSKTRRNYYKIEISSKRSISVLIDYLGAHSLLSSKLLDSTDWVKAFQLLSTGSQYINDHPLQIAYLKASMNRARTAYNWDHLLKKHCDFHL
;
A
#
# COMPACT_ATOMS: atom_id res chain seq x y z
N MET A 1 -8.13 -15.01 -10.27
CA MET A 1 -6.92 -15.85 -10.36
C MET A 1 -5.68 -14.96 -10.44
N ILE A 2 -4.58 -15.26 -9.74
CA ILE A 2 -3.39 -14.36 -9.60
C ILE A 2 -2.36 -14.48 -10.74
N ASN A 3 -2.41 -15.57 -11.50
CA ASN A 3 -1.54 -15.81 -12.64
C ASN A 3 -1.73 -14.73 -13.71
N GLY A 4 -0.64 -14.11 -14.18
CA GLY A 4 -0.68 -12.95 -15.09
C GLY A 4 -1.08 -11.63 -14.43
N LYS A 5 -1.12 -11.56 -13.09
CA LYS A 5 -1.42 -10.32 -12.34
C LYS A 5 -0.30 -9.91 -11.36
N MET A 6 0.79 -10.68 -11.31
CA MET A 6 1.95 -10.34 -10.49
C MET A 6 2.78 -9.25 -11.18
N ARG A 7 3.32 -8.31 -10.41
CA ARG A 7 4.22 -7.24 -10.91
C ARG A 7 5.57 -7.17 -10.18
N THR A 8 5.94 -8.27 -9.50
CA THR A 8 7.18 -8.33 -8.73
C THR A 8 7.93 -9.61 -9.07
N PRO A 9 9.24 -9.67 -8.74
CA PRO A 9 10.03 -10.90 -8.84
C PRO A 9 9.41 -12.15 -8.20
N LYS A 10 8.44 -11.97 -7.27
CA LYS A 10 7.70 -13.08 -6.66
C LYS A 10 6.87 -13.90 -7.66
N ILE A 11 6.67 -13.42 -8.89
CA ILE A 11 6.04 -14.19 -9.96
C ILE A 11 6.73 -15.55 -10.20
N TYR A 12 8.04 -15.63 -9.94
CA TYR A 12 8.79 -16.89 -9.97
C TYR A 12 8.15 -17.99 -9.12
N LYS A 13 7.64 -17.64 -7.93
CA LYS A 13 6.96 -18.60 -7.04
C LYS A 13 5.63 -19.08 -7.61
N VAL A 14 4.94 -18.24 -8.38
CA VAL A 14 3.71 -18.63 -9.09
C VAL A 14 4.03 -19.64 -10.19
N GLY A 15 5.14 -19.45 -10.91
CA GLY A 15 5.65 -20.43 -11.87
C GLY A 15 5.92 -21.78 -11.22
N LEU A 16 6.68 -21.81 -10.12
CA LEU A 16 6.95 -23.05 -9.38
C LEU A 16 5.69 -23.75 -8.89
N LEU A 17 4.69 -22.99 -8.43
CA LEU A 17 3.40 -23.55 -8.01
C LEU A 17 2.64 -24.15 -9.20
N ILE A 18 2.62 -23.46 -10.34
CA ILE A 18 2.00 -23.95 -11.57
C ILE A 18 2.66 -25.25 -12.04
N ASP A 19 3.99 -25.30 -12.05
CA ASP A 19 4.76 -26.51 -12.41
C ASP A 19 4.43 -27.66 -11.47
N TRP A 20 4.38 -27.40 -10.16
CA TRP A 20 4.02 -28.39 -9.16
C TRP A 20 2.58 -28.90 -9.33
N LEU A 21 1.61 -28.02 -9.58
CA LEU A 21 0.23 -28.40 -9.85
C LEU A 21 0.12 -29.24 -11.13
N ASN A 22 0.78 -28.80 -12.20
CA ASN A 22 0.83 -29.52 -13.47
C ASN A 22 1.53 -30.88 -13.35
N LYS A 23 2.42 -31.08 -12.39
CA LYS A 23 3.09 -32.37 -12.16
C LYS A 23 2.26 -33.31 -11.28
N ASN A 24 1.61 -32.80 -10.23
CA ASN A 24 1.02 -33.63 -9.18
C ASN A 24 -0.51 -33.71 -9.21
N HIS A 25 -1.19 -32.83 -9.95
CA HIS A 25 -2.65 -32.70 -9.93
C HIS A 25 -3.29 -32.69 -11.32
N LYS A 26 -2.73 -33.42 -12.31
CA LYS A 26 -3.36 -33.63 -13.63
C LYS A 26 -4.66 -34.45 -13.59
N HIS A 27 -5.16 -34.80 -12.42
CA HIS A 27 -6.36 -35.63 -12.27
C HIS A 27 -7.62 -34.85 -12.71
N GLY A 28 -7.98 -34.97 -13.99
CA GLY A 28 -9.28 -34.55 -14.54
C GLY A 28 -9.27 -33.33 -15.48
N CYS A 29 -8.21 -32.52 -15.52
CA CYS A 29 -8.07 -31.44 -16.50
C CYS A 29 -7.16 -31.88 -17.65
N SER A 30 -7.73 -32.01 -18.85
CA SER A 30 -7.02 -32.43 -20.07
C SER A 30 -6.01 -31.40 -20.61
N ARG A 31 -5.95 -30.19 -20.03
CA ARG A 31 -4.96 -29.15 -20.35
C ARG A 31 -4.28 -28.66 -19.08
N GLY A 32 -2.95 -28.56 -19.12
CA GLY A 32 -2.15 -27.98 -18.04
C GLY A 32 -2.42 -26.48 -17.87
N ILE A 33 -2.11 -25.96 -16.68
CA ILE A 33 -2.18 -24.54 -16.37
C ILE A 33 -1.01 -23.83 -17.07
N ASN A 34 -1.31 -22.86 -17.93
CA ASN A 34 -0.29 -22.03 -18.59
C ASN A 34 0.27 -20.99 -17.61
N PHE A 35 1.57 -20.75 -17.63
CA PHE A 35 2.17 -19.62 -16.93
C PHE A 35 2.02 -18.33 -17.74
N TYR A 36 1.58 -17.24 -17.09
CA TYR A 36 1.50 -15.92 -17.70
C TYR A 36 2.57 -14.99 -17.13
N GLN A 37 3.14 -14.16 -18.01
CA GLN A 37 4.19 -13.20 -17.67
C GLN A 37 3.71 -12.09 -16.73
N GLN A 38 4.66 -11.27 -16.29
CA GLN A 38 4.40 -10.14 -15.42
C GLN A 38 3.40 -9.14 -16.04
N ASP A 39 2.50 -8.63 -15.20
CA ASP A 39 1.56 -7.58 -15.59
C ASP A 39 2.26 -6.21 -15.60
N ASN A 40 2.21 -5.53 -16.75
CA ASN A 40 2.79 -4.20 -16.96
C ASN A 40 1.72 -3.15 -17.31
N SER A 41 0.44 -3.45 -17.11
CA SER A 41 -0.64 -2.46 -17.29
C SER A 41 -0.50 -1.29 -16.32
N ASP A 42 -1.15 -0.16 -16.61
CA ASP A 42 -1.07 1.04 -15.79
C ASP A 42 -1.42 0.72 -14.31
N LEU A 43 -0.69 1.35 -13.38
CA LEU A 43 -0.96 1.23 -11.94
C LEU A 43 -2.33 1.82 -11.57
N ALA A 44 -2.83 2.79 -12.35
CA ALA A 44 -4.09 3.48 -12.11
C ALA A 44 -5.33 2.66 -12.49
N GLU A 45 -5.19 1.60 -13.29
CA GLU A 45 -6.32 0.91 -13.92
C GLU A 45 -6.84 -0.30 -13.13
N ASN A 46 -6.14 -0.71 -12.08
CA ASN A 46 -6.54 -1.90 -11.32
C ASN A 46 -6.07 -1.91 -9.87
N HIS A 47 -6.52 -2.95 -9.17
CA HIS A 47 -6.34 -3.16 -7.75
C HIS A 47 -4.95 -3.68 -7.33
N TRP A 48 -3.99 -3.82 -8.26
CA TRP A 48 -2.70 -4.41 -7.91
C TRP A 48 -1.96 -3.58 -6.86
N LEU A 49 -1.87 -2.26 -7.04
CA LEU A 49 -1.19 -1.39 -6.08
C LEU A 49 -1.95 -1.34 -4.75
N ALA A 50 -3.28 -1.34 -4.75
CA ALA A 50 -4.10 -1.44 -3.54
C ALA A 50 -3.78 -2.72 -2.75
N GLY A 51 -3.71 -3.87 -3.42
CA GLY A 51 -3.31 -5.14 -2.81
C GLY A 51 -1.86 -5.11 -2.28
N PHE A 52 -0.95 -4.45 -3.00
CA PHE A 52 0.44 -4.29 -2.54
C PHE A 52 0.54 -3.39 -1.30
N ILE A 53 -0.24 -2.31 -1.25
CA ILE A 53 -0.39 -1.43 -0.08
C ILE A 53 -1.01 -2.19 1.10
N ASP A 54 -1.95 -3.08 0.85
CA ASP A 54 -2.53 -3.95 1.88
C ASP A 54 -1.50 -4.89 2.50
N GLY A 55 -0.48 -5.31 1.76
CA GLY A 55 0.63 -6.09 2.31
C GLY A 55 1.64 -5.22 3.07
N ASP A 56 2.23 -4.25 2.38
CA ASP A 56 3.48 -3.59 2.81
C ASP A 56 3.32 -2.07 3.09
N GLY A 57 2.14 -1.50 2.88
CA GLY A 57 1.87 -0.06 3.08
C GLY A 57 1.60 0.35 4.53
N SER A 58 1.91 1.60 4.86
CA SER A 58 1.74 2.16 6.21
C SER A 58 1.21 3.60 6.18
N PHE A 59 0.02 3.80 6.75
CA PHE A 59 -0.60 5.11 6.97
C PHE A 59 -0.29 5.62 8.38
N GLY A 60 0.12 6.89 8.51
CA GLY A 60 0.44 7.44 9.81
C GLY A 60 0.24 8.95 9.92
N ILE A 61 -0.08 9.37 11.14
CA ILE A 61 -0.21 10.77 11.54
C ILE A 61 1.00 11.12 12.44
N ARG A 62 1.87 12.00 11.93
CA ARG A 62 3.07 12.48 12.63
C ARG A 62 2.77 13.77 13.39
N ASN A 63 3.19 13.81 14.65
CA ASN A 63 3.22 15.03 15.46
C ASN A 63 4.69 15.39 15.66
N THR A 64 5.17 16.41 14.94
CA THR A 64 6.50 16.97 15.12
C THR A 64 6.43 17.99 16.24
N LEU A 65 7.26 17.79 17.28
CA LEU A 65 7.41 18.75 18.38
C LEU A 65 8.12 20.01 17.86
N ALA A 66 7.83 21.15 18.49
CA ALA A 66 8.57 22.36 18.19
C ALA A 66 10.02 22.21 18.66
N THR A 67 10.95 22.69 17.84
CA THR A 67 12.35 22.89 18.20
C THR A 67 12.70 24.37 18.01
N LYS A 68 13.93 24.78 18.35
CA LYS A 68 14.40 26.15 18.06
C LYS A 68 14.23 26.54 16.59
N ASP A 69 14.40 25.56 15.69
CA ASP A 69 14.41 25.76 14.24
C ASP A 69 13.12 25.31 13.53
N SER A 70 12.16 24.72 14.26
CA SER A 70 10.96 24.17 13.63
C SER A 70 9.71 24.33 14.49
N LYS A 71 8.60 24.70 13.84
CA LYS A 71 7.31 24.82 14.50
C LYS A 71 6.70 23.44 14.71
N LYS A 72 5.89 23.31 15.77
CA LYS A 72 5.02 22.14 15.98
C LYS A 72 4.16 21.94 14.73
N ARG A 73 4.15 20.72 14.21
CA ARG A 73 3.42 20.39 12.97
C ARG A 73 2.77 19.02 13.08
N ILE A 74 1.48 18.96 12.78
CA ILE A 74 0.76 17.71 12.55
C ILE A 74 0.75 17.44 11.04
N SER A 75 1.01 16.20 10.63
CA SER A 75 1.04 15.84 9.21
C SER A 75 0.67 14.40 8.96
N CYS A 76 -0.01 14.17 7.85
CA CYS A 76 -0.25 12.85 7.31
C CYS A 76 0.99 12.37 6.52
N ARG A 77 1.37 11.12 6.73
CA ARG A 77 2.41 10.42 5.99
C ARG A 77 1.91 9.05 5.56
N PHE A 78 2.19 8.67 4.32
CA PHE A 78 2.16 7.28 3.88
C PHE A 78 3.58 6.79 3.57
N ARG A 79 3.85 5.50 3.83
CA ARG A 79 5.11 4.82 3.51
C ARG A 79 4.84 3.46 2.88
N LEU A 80 5.70 3.11 1.94
CA LEU A 80 5.80 1.78 1.35
C LEU A 80 7.28 1.40 1.30
N GLU A 81 7.63 0.25 1.86
CA GLU A 81 9.02 -0.20 1.98
C GLU A 81 9.13 -1.66 1.50
N GLN A 82 10.14 -1.97 0.69
CA GLN A 82 10.44 -3.34 0.23
C GLN A 82 11.94 -3.54 0.14
N ARG A 83 12.42 -4.76 0.38
CA ARG A 83 13.84 -5.11 0.14
C ARG A 83 14.22 -4.81 -1.31
N MET A 84 15.47 -4.42 -1.55
CA MET A 84 15.90 -4.08 -2.92
C MET A 84 15.87 -5.27 -3.87
N HIS A 85 16.26 -6.46 -3.40
CA HIS A 85 16.35 -7.67 -4.23
C HIS A 85 15.53 -8.81 -3.64
N ASP A 86 14.93 -9.62 -4.51
CA ASP A 86 14.30 -10.85 -4.07
C ASP A 86 15.36 -11.89 -3.64
N PRO A 87 15.24 -12.54 -2.47
CA PRO A 87 16.24 -13.47 -1.97
C PRO A 87 16.27 -14.78 -2.74
N VAL A 88 15.25 -15.06 -3.57
CA VAL A 88 15.22 -16.28 -4.38
C VAL A 88 15.78 -16.00 -5.76
N THR A 89 15.29 -14.98 -6.45
CA THR A 89 15.67 -14.71 -7.84
C THR A 89 16.81 -13.69 -7.97
N ASN A 90 17.17 -13.00 -6.88
CA ASN A 90 18.08 -11.85 -6.85
C ASN A 90 17.66 -10.68 -7.77
N GLN A 91 16.45 -10.72 -8.34
CA GLN A 91 15.95 -9.63 -9.18
C GLN A 91 15.58 -8.41 -8.32
N SER A 92 15.87 -7.24 -8.86
CA SER A 92 15.60 -5.96 -8.21
C SER A 92 14.10 -5.65 -8.21
N TYR A 93 13.63 -4.98 -7.14
CA TYR A 93 12.29 -4.37 -7.06
C TYR A 93 12.30 -2.91 -7.57
N GLU A 94 13.42 -2.42 -8.10
CA GLU A 94 13.62 -1.02 -8.45
C GLU A 94 12.62 -0.51 -9.47
N GLU A 95 12.40 -1.24 -10.57
CA GLU A 95 11.53 -0.81 -11.66
C GLU A 95 10.10 -0.55 -11.18
N ILE A 96 9.52 -1.53 -10.46
CA ILE A 96 8.17 -1.39 -9.93
C ILE A 96 8.09 -0.30 -8.84
N PHE A 97 9.11 -0.15 -8.00
CA PHE A 97 9.15 0.92 -7.00
C PHE A 97 9.35 2.32 -7.62
N ALA A 98 10.11 2.45 -8.70
CA ALA A 98 10.27 3.68 -9.46
C ALA A 98 8.94 4.06 -10.14
N ALA A 99 8.25 3.08 -10.72
CA ALA A 99 6.91 3.29 -11.29
C ALA A 99 5.91 3.77 -10.23
N ILE A 100 5.87 3.14 -9.05
CA ILE A 100 4.99 3.58 -7.94
C ILE A 100 5.38 4.99 -7.45
N ALA A 101 6.67 5.29 -7.33
CA ALA A 101 7.13 6.61 -6.89
C ALA A 101 6.71 7.71 -7.88
N ASN A 102 6.88 7.47 -9.17
CA ASN A 102 6.45 8.36 -10.24
C ASN A 102 4.94 8.56 -10.23
N PHE A 103 4.17 7.47 -10.15
CA PHE A 103 2.71 7.49 -10.04
C PHE A 103 2.25 8.36 -8.86
N LEU A 104 2.84 8.16 -7.68
CA LEU A 104 2.52 8.92 -6.47
C LEU A 104 3.16 10.32 -6.41
N CYS A 105 3.75 10.81 -7.51
CA CYS A 105 4.39 12.13 -7.59
C CYS A 105 5.44 12.37 -6.50
N THR A 106 6.29 11.37 -6.22
CA THR A 106 7.35 11.44 -5.21
C THR A 106 8.64 10.80 -5.72
N LYS A 107 9.69 10.80 -4.89
CA LYS A 107 10.98 10.19 -5.19
C LYS A 107 11.07 8.77 -4.62
N LEU A 108 11.83 7.92 -5.31
CA LEU A 108 12.30 6.66 -4.76
C LEU A 108 13.50 6.92 -3.86
N TYR A 109 13.45 6.42 -2.62
CA TYR A 109 14.54 6.52 -1.65
C TYR A 109 15.13 5.15 -1.35
N ILE A 110 16.40 5.14 -0.95
CA ILE A 110 17.04 3.97 -0.35
C ILE A 110 17.09 4.19 1.16
N LYS A 111 16.56 3.22 1.91
CA LYS A 111 16.64 3.17 3.37
C LYS A 111 17.65 2.12 3.78
N ASN A 112 18.70 2.57 4.46
CA ASN A 112 19.69 1.70 5.09
C ASN A 112 19.22 1.32 6.49
N GLN A 113 18.99 0.04 6.75
CA GLN A 113 18.64 -0.44 8.08
C GLN A 113 19.90 -0.94 8.79
N SER A 114 20.45 -0.10 9.66
CA SER A 114 21.73 -0.32 10.35
C SER A 114 21.79 -1.67 11.08
N LYS A 115 20.75 -2.00 11.86
CA LYS A 115 20.70 -3.24 12.66
C LYS A 115 20.83 -4.52 11.82
N THR A 116 20.24 -4.54 10.63
CA THR A 116 20.25 -5.72 9.76
C THR A 116 21.25 -5.60 8.62
N ARG A 117 21.90 -4.43 8.45
CA ARG A 117 22.73 -4.07 7.30
C ARG A 117 22.05 -4.36 5.95
N ARG A 118 20.72 -4.15 5.91
CA ARG A 118 19.90 -4.37 4.71
C ARG A 118 19.42 -3.05 4.15
N ASN A 119 19.34 -3.00 2.83
CA ASN A 119 18.85 -1.85 2.10
C ASN A 119 17.46 -2.14 1.56
N TYR A 120 16.60 -1.14 1.64
CA TYR A 120 15.21 -1.20 1.21
C TYR A 120 14.93 -0.05 0.26
N TYR A 121 14.17 -0.34 -0.80
CA TYR A 121 13.45 0.71 -1.50
C TYR A 121 12.36 1.25 -0.59
N LYS A 122 12.25 2.57 -0.58
CA LYS A 122 11.31 3.31 0.26
C LYS A 122 10.64 4.41 -0.56
N ILE A 123 9.33 4.42 -0.49
CA ILE A 123 8.49 5.51 -0.96
C ILE A 123 7.88 6.15 0.28
N GLU A 124 7.99 7.47 0.39
CA GLU A 124 7.34 8.25 1.44
C GLU A 124 6.63 9.44 0.81
N ILE A 125 5.36 9.61 1.15
CA ILE A 125 4.56 10.75 0.70
C ILE A 125 4.04 11.52 1.91
N SER A 126 4.06 12.84 1.79
CA SER A 126 3.55 13.78 2.79
C SER A 126 3.11 15.12 2.20
N SER A 127 3.26 15.32 0.89
CA SER A 127 2.83 16.54 0.20
C SER A 127 1.34 16.44 -0.15
N LYS A 128 0.66 17.59 -0.23
CA LYS A 128 -0.76 17.64 -0.61
C LYS A 128 -1.02 16.90 -1.93
N ARG A 129 -0.21 17.17 -2.96
CA ARG A 129 -0.30 16.54 -4.29
C ARG A 129 -0.20 15.01 -4.20
N SER A 130 0.86 14.49 -3.59
CA SER A 130 1.10 13.03 -3.54
C SER A 130 0.03 12.30 -2.73
N ILE A 131 -0.44 12.91 -1.63
CA ILE A 131 -1.54 12.36 -0.83
C ILE A 131 -2.84 12.36 -1.63
N SER A 132 -3.19 13.44 -2.32
CA SER A 132 -4.40 13.49 -3.15
C SER A 132 -4.41 12.40 -4.22
N VAL A 133 -3.30 12.19 -4.93
CA VAL A 133 -3.18 11.10 -5.92
C VAL A 133 -3.42 9.73 -5.29
N LEU A 134 -2.88 9.48 -4.10
CA LEU A 134 -3.13 8.21 -3.40
C LEU A 134 -4.59 8.06 -2.97
N ILE A 135 -5.23 9.14 -2.51
CA ILE A 135 -6.64 9.13 -2.10
C ILE A 135 -7.53 8.82 -3.31
N ASP A 136 -7.30 9.47 -4.44
CA ASP A 136 -8.07 9.25 -5.66
C ASP A 136 -7.93 7.80 -6.14
N TYR A 137 -6.69 7.28 -6.14
CA TYR A 137 -6.42 5.87 -6.47
C TYR A 137 -7.18 4.90 -5.54
N LEU A 138 -7.10 5.09 -4.22
CA LEU A 138 -7.76 4.20 -3.26
C LEU A 138 -9.29 4.37 -3.23
N GLY A 139 -9.81 5.50 -3.72
CA GLY A 139 -11.23 5.72 -3.97
C GLY A 139 -11.74 4.84 -5.11
N ALA A 140 -10.97 4.71 -6.20
CA ALA A 140 -11.29 3.82 -7.32
C ALA A 140 -10.96 2.34 -7.01
N HIS A 141 -9.90 2.09 -6.23
CA HIS A 141 -9.38 0.76 -5.92
C HIS A 141 -9.26 0.56 -4.40
N SER A 142 -10.38 0.21 -3.79
CA SER A 142 -10.46 0.08 -2.33
C SER A 142 -9.57 -1.04 -1.77
N LEU A 143 -8.90 -0.74 -0.66
CA LEU A 143 -8.20 -1.72 0.18
C LEU A 143 -9.18 -2.77 0.72
N LEU A 144 -8.72 -4.00 0.88
CA LEU A 144 -9.53 -5.11 1.36
C LEU A 144 -9.26 -5.42 2.84
N SER A 145 -8.06 -5.18 3.34
CA SER A 145 -7.73 -5.45 4.74
C SER A 145 -8.29 -4.38 5.71
N SER A 146 -8.09 -4.58 7.01
CA SER A 146 -8.43 -3.59 8.05
C SER A 146 -7.69 -2.26 7.85
N LYS A 147 -6.65 -2.25 7.01
CA LYS A 147 -5.94 -1.04 6.58
C LYS A 147 -6.84 -0.05 5.83
N LEU A 148 -7.99 -0.48 5.29
CA LEU A 148 -9.03 0.41 4.80
C LEU A 148 -9.54 1.36 5.90
N LEU A 149 -9.72 0.85 7.12
CA LEU A 149 -10.18 1.67 8.25
C LEU A 149 -9.10 2.69 8.64
N ASP A 150 -7.83 2.26 8.61
CA ASP A 150 -6.69 3.13 8.89
C ASP A 150 -6.50 4.21 7.81
N SER A 151 -6.64 3.85 6.53
CA SER A 151 -6.59 4.83 5.44
C SER A 151 -7.76 5.80 5.54
N THR A 152 -8.96 5.33 5.90
CA THR A 152 -10.15 6.19 6.09
C THR A 152 -9.93 7.23 7.19
N ASP A 153 -9.46 6.82 8.36
CA ASP A 153 -9.16 7.77 9.46
C ASP A 153 -8.00 8.71 9.09
N TRP A 154 -7.02 8.21 8.35
CA TRP A 154 -5.92 9.02 7.81
C TRP A 154 -6.37 10.07 6.79
N VAL A 155 -7.34 9.74 5.91
CA VAL A 155 -7.96 10.68 4.97
C VAL A 155 -8.73 11.77 5.70
N LYS A 156 -9.53 11.42 6.71
CA LYS A 156 -10.23 12.40 7.55
C LYS A 156 -9.24 13.37 8.21
N ALA A 157 -8.15 12.84 8.77
CA ALA A 157 -7.10 13.69 9.35
C ALA A 157 -6.45 14.60 8.31
N PHE A 158 -6.21 14.12 7.08
CA PHE A 158 -5.68 14.93 6.00
C PHE A 158 -6.64 16.05 5.55
N GLN A 159 -7.94 15.77 5.51
CA GLN A 159 -8.97 16.76 5.20
C GLN A 159 -9.06 17.87 6.28
N LEU A 160 -9.01 17.50 7.56
CA LEU A 160 -8.94 18.45 8.69
C LEU A 160 -7.69 19.36 8.61
N LEU A 161 -6.56 18.81 8.17
CA LEU A 161 -5.33 19.57 7.95
C LEU A 161 -5.36 20.45 6.69
N SER A 162 -6.22 20.14 5.73
CA SER A 162 -6.30 20.83 4.43
C SER A 162 -7.31 21.97 4.39
N THR A 163 -8.29 21.96 5.31
CA THR A 163 -9.44 22.90 5.34
C THR A 163 -9.18 24.18 6.12
N GLY A 164 -8.08 24.31 6.86
CA GLY A 164 -7.73 25.53 7.57
C GLY A 164 -6.57 25.35 8.53
N SER A 165 -6.19 26.44 9.21
CA SER A 165 -5.05 26.46 10.14
C SER A 165 -5.11 25.26 11.09
N GLN A 166 -3.99 24.58 11.31
CA GLN A 166 -3.83 23.50 12.29
C GLN A 166 -4.18 23.91 13.75
N TYR A 167 -4.72 25.12 13.93
CA TYR A 167 -5.13 25.79 15.17
C TYR A 167 -6.60 26.24 15.15
N ILE A 168 -7.42 25.82 14.18
CA ILE A 168 -8.89 25.91 14.32
C ILE A 168 -9.28 25.02 15.51
N ASN A 169 -10.08 25.56 16.43
CA ASN A 169 -10.45 24.91 17.68
C ASN A 169 -10.97 23.48 17.44
N ASP A 170 -10.55 22.55 18.29
CA ASP A 170 -10.79 21.09 18.28
C ASP A 170 -10.12 20.23 17.19
N HIS A 171 -9.60 20.77 16.08
CA HIS A 171 -8.92 19.95 15.04
C HIS A 171 -7.77 19.08 15.60
N PRO A 172 -6.86 19.61 16.45
CA PRO A 172 -5.80 18.79 17.04
C PRO A 172 -6.33 17.65 17.90
N LEU A 173 -7.43 17.85 18.62
CA LEU A 173 -8.08 16.83 19.46
C LEU A 173 -8.71 15.75 18.60
N GLN A 174 -9.44 16.14 17.54
CA GLN A 174 -10.02 15.20 16.58
C GLN A 174 -8.95 14.36 15.88
N ILE A 175 -7.85 14.98 15.43
CA ILE A 175 -6.73 14.27 14.80
C ILE A 175 -6.04 13.35 15.81
N ALA A 176 -5.92 13.74 17.08
CA ALA A 176 -5.39 12.88 18.12
C ALA A 176 -6.28 11.64 18.36
N TYR A 177 -7.61 11.81 18.36
CA TYR A 177 -8.57 10.71 18.45
C TYR A 177 -8.45 9.76 17.26
N LEU A 178 -8.45 10.29 16.02
CA LEU A 178 -8.25 9.49 14.81
C LEU A 178 -6.93 8.71 14.86
N LYS A 179 -5.85 9.34 15.29
CA LYS A 179 -4.56 8.67 15.43
C LYS A 179 -4.61 7.54 16.47
N ALA A 180 -5.33 7.73 17.57
CA ALA A 180 -5.49 6.74 18.63
C ALA A 180 -6.36 5.54 18.21
N SER A 181 -7.22 5.71 17.20
CA SER A 181 -8.03 4.62 16.63
C SER A 181 -7.37 3.89 15.46
N MET A 182 -6.13 4.23 15.08
CA MET A 182 -5.45 3.67 13.91
C MET A 182 -4.47 2.53 14.24
N ASN A 183 -4.22 1.68 13.25
CA ASN A 183 -3.20 0.64 13.24
C ASN A 183 -3.35 -0.30 14.45
N ARG A 184 -2.25 -0.55 15.18
CA ARG A 184 -2.22 -1.46 16.34
C ARG A 184 -3.08 -0.99 17.52
N ALA A 185 -3.49 0.28 17.56
CA ALA A 185 -4.35 0.80 18.62
C ALA A 185 -5.84 0.60 18.32
N ARG A 186 -6.21 0.18 17.10
CA ARG A 186 -7.60 -0.05 16.71
C ARG A 186 -8.21 -1.25 17.43
N THR A 187 -9.33 -1.01 18.10
CA THR A 187 -10.12 -2.04 18.81
C THR A 187 -11.46 -2.34 18.14
N ALA A 188 -11.99 -1.42 17.33
CA ALA A 188 -13.25 -1.58 16.60
C ALA A 188 -13.00 -1.81 15.11
N TYR A 189 -13.60 -2.88 14.56
CA TYR A 189 -13.47 -3.28 13.16
C TYR A 189 -14.84 -3.38 12.50
N ASN A 190 -14.95 -2.77 11.32
CA ASN A 190 -16.08 -2.92 10.40
C ASN A 190 -15.54 -3.54 9.11
N TRP A 191 -16.22 -4.58 8.61
CA TRP A 191 -15.86 -5.33 7.40
C TRP A 191 -16.95 -5.29 6.31
N ASP A 192 -17.90 -4.35 6.40
CA ASP A 192 -19.03 -4.23 5.48
C ASP A 192 -18.59 -4.03 4.03
N HIS A 193 -17.39 -3.45 3.81
CA HIS A 193 -16.81 -3.28 2.48
C HIS A 193 -16.51 -4.61 1.78
N LEU A 194 -16.34 -5.71 2.52
CA LEU A 194 -16.17 -7.04 1.95
C LEU A 194 -17.52 -7.64 1.51
N LEU A 195 -18.60 -7.37 2.25
CA LEU A 195 -19.93 -7.87 1.93
C LEU A 195 -20.47 -7.27 0.62
N LYS A 196 -20.20 -5.99 0.38
CA LYS A 196 -20.64 -5.29 -0.85
C LYS A 196 -19.99 -5.83 -2.12
N LYS A 197 -18.80 -6.43 -2.05
CA LYS A 197 -18.07 -6.94 -3.22
C LYS A 197 -18.48 -8.35 -3.66
N HIS A 198 -19.26 -9.07 -2.86
CA HIS A 198 -19.72 -10.42 -3.20
C HIS A 198 -20.96 -10.45 -4.10
N CYS A 199 -21.66 -9.32 -4.28
CA CYS A 199 -22.84 -9.26 -5.16
C CYS A 199 -22.50 -9.17 -6.66
N ASP A 200 -21.26 -8.83 -7.03
CA ASP A 200 -20.84 -8.65 -8.44
C ASP A 200 -20.13 -9.86 -9.04
N PHE A 201 -19.96 -10.95 -8.27
CA PHE A 201 -19.51 -12.25 -8.77
C PHE A 201 -20.71 -13.18 -8.92
N HIS A 202 -21.58 -12.91 -9.90
CA HIS A 202 -22.40 -13.98 -10.46
C HIS A 202 -21.59 -14.69 -11.54
N LEU A 203 -21.51 -16.01 -11.34
CA LEU A 203 -20.83 -17.03 -12.14
C LEU A 203 -21.21 -16.97 -13.63
#